data_AF-A0A292PVC8-F1
#
_entry.id   AF-A0A292PVC8-F1
#
_cell.length_a   1.000
_cell.length_b   1.000
_cell.length_c   1.000
_cell.angle_alpha   90.00
_cell.angle_beta   90.00
_cell.angle_gamma   90.00
#
_symmetry.space_group_name_H-M   'P 1'
#
loop_
_entity.id
_entity.type
_entity.pdbx_description
1 polymer ?
#
loop_
_entity_poly.entity_id
_entity_poly.type
_entity_poly.pdbx_seq_one_letter_code
_entity_poly.pdbx_strand_id
1 'polypeptide(L)'
;MEGVQSRAADLGSRTATDNDTHVQWLVAERSEMLQSGFVGMENVEFLTMWSGSVAQAFDEPDKIRRRVLDVCLRPLGIKLPTVVVMSGWSHTGEDMLEDMRDYMTRGQGTVKKVLILKWSLDTVAAVVSCELEVYEHVGDQPDGIKFAMRQKEGILPGPPSTRGVEIELGDVCSSKLPPGVDAKKVYSMSFRRLKGIARRFIDEDGFRPEGKEDVGGDSDEVDSDDSDEAVDSNNSLASGVCRCTMVGVNITSGRSNNQECSNENCNAKRLSIVIRLTLPEDFLNHAQSIIIRKKLGAFFKSARRFLKKLARRCAETGRRVCDDLGVADDQLPDLVKIALYDTVILCGTLLYIHPHTPLPGPQLLTIRIDDSGSMRADGRYDMMRKTVLKISDVCTGFRDEGISVKFLNFKGDGGYNEINDRKRLDQVISDVKPKGGTRLGTVLRDKIVEPLIIQKAKEKSLKRPVFVTIITDGEPSNEDRGQLGQTIRDCKRELDVLEGPGEGLYGGSAAAFQISLVGNSSNARSYVKELEEDPQIGPLVYCTKERLDVVRSKMTDPQYTSWLIQLLAGGIDHE
;
A
#
# COMPACT_ATOMS: atom_id res chain seq x y z
N MET A 1 -50.00 -6.63 4.07
CA MET A 1 -48.61 -6.83 4.54
C MET A 1 -47.79 -7.19 3.32
N GLU A 2 -47.28 -6.18 2.64
CA GLU A 2 -46.39 -6.35 1.49
C GLU A 2 -44.97 -6.51 2.03
N GLY A 3 -44.36 -7.66 1.75
CA GLY A 3 -43.00 -7.98 2.20
C GLY A 3 -41.98 -7.06 1.54
N VAL A 4 -40.97 -6.66 2.32
CA VAL A 4 -39.82 -5.88 1.86
C VAL A 4 -39.10 -6.68 0.77
N GLN A 5 -39.15 -6.19 -0.48
CA GLN A 5 -38.38 -6.76 -1.59
C GLN A 5 -36.88 -6.57 -1.33
N SER A 6 -36.13 -7.68 -1.28
CA SER A 6 -34.67 -7.67 -1.30
C SER A 6 -34.17 -7.10 -2.63
N ARG A 7 -33.64 -5.88 -2.61
CA ARG A 7 -33.20 -5.12 -3.80
C ARG A 7 -31.85 -5.57 -4.39
N ALA A 8 -31.21 -6.61 -3.84
CA ALA A 8 -29.85 -7.00 -4.22
C ALA A 8 -29.76 -8.14 -5.25
N ALA A 9 -30.75 -9.03 -5.31
CA ALA A 9 -30.63 -10.31 -6.03
C ALA A 9 -31.12 -10.28 -7.49
N ASP A 10 -32.01 -9.37 -7.87
CA ASP A 10 -32.79 -9.51 -9.11
C ASP A 10 -32.20 -8.80 -10.36
N LEU A 11 -31.03 -8.15 -10.27
CA LEU A 11 -30.54 -7.27 -11.36
C LEU A 11 -29.04 -7.33 -11.66
N GLY A 12 -28.37 -8.47 -11.47
CA GLY A 12 -26.94 -8.61 -11.84
C GLY A 12 -26.03 -7.61 -11.11
N SER A 13 -26.38 -7.33 -9.85
CA SER A 13 -25.60 -6.50 -8.92
C SER A 13 -24.45 -7.33 -8.34
N ARG A 14 -23.25 -6.74 -8.28
CA ARG A 14 -22.06 -7.35 -7.65
C ARG A 14 -22.22 -7.27 -6.13
N THR A 15 -22.26 -8.40 -5.45
CA THR A 15 -22.15 -8.45 -3.98
C THR A 15 -20.68 -8.67 -3.60
N ALA A 16 -20.28 -8.34 -2.37
CA ALA A 16 -18.91 -8.65 -1.93
C ALA A 16 -18.69 -10.18 -1.89
N THR A 17 -19.73 -10.94 -1.61
CA THR A 17 -19.74 -12.41 -1.55
C THR A 17 -19.24 -13.03 -2.84
N ASP A 18 -19.86 -12.72 -3.98
CA ASP A 18 -19.47 -13.30 -5.27
C ASP A 18 -18.27 -12.59 -5.91
N ASN A 19 -18.07 -11.29 -5.65
CA ASN A 19 -17.03 -10.51 -6.31
C ASN A 19 -15.66 -10.52 -5.60
N ASP A 20 -15.61 -10.70 -4.28
CA ASP A 20 -14.38 -10.52 -3.51
C ASP A 20 -13.90 -11.83 -2.83
N THR A 21 -14.75 -12.84 -2.63
CA THR A 21 -14.36 -14.09 -1.92
C THR A 21 -13.25 -14.86 -2.61
N HIS A 22 -13.36 -15.14 -3.91
CA HIS A 22 -12.33 -15.87 -4.67
C HIS A 22 -11.02 -15.09 -4.75
N VAL A 23 -11.10 -13.76 -4.86
CA VAL A 23 -9.94 -12.87 -4.87
C VAL A 23 -9.17 -13.00 -3.56
N GLN A 24 -9.86 -12.80 -2.43
CA GLN A 24 -9.23 -12.87 -1.11
C GLN A 24 -8.74 -14.27 -0.78
N TRP A 25 -9.46 -15.31 -1.20
CA TRP A 25 -9.01 -16.67 -1.02
C TRP A 25 -7.70 -16.92 -1.78
N LEU A 26 -7.61 -16.59 -3.08
CA LEU A 26 -6.39 -16.82 -3.84
C LEU A 26 -5.21 -15.97 -3.35
N VAL A 27 -5.45 -14.73 -2.91
CA VAL A 27 -4.42 -13.88 -2.27
C VAL A 27 -3.84 -14.57 -1.03
N ALA A 28 -4.71 -15.08 -0.16
CA ALA A 28 -4.28 -15.69 1.08
C ALA A 28 -3.59 -17.06 0.85
N GLU A 29 -4.06 -17.86 -0.13
CA GLU A 29 -3.39 -19.10 -0.54
C GLU A 29 -2.01 -18.83 -1.16
N ARG A 30 -1.89 -17.81 -2.02
CA ARG A 30 -0.60 -17.38 -2.58
C ARG A 30 0.42 -17.06 -1.49
N SER A 31 -0.02 -16.37 -0.44
CA SER A 31 0.87 -16.02 0.66
C SER A 31 1.31 -17.24 1.47
N GLU A 32 0.41 -18.18 1.72
CA GLU A 32 0.74 -19.43 2.39
C GLU A 32 1.66 -20.32 1.53
N MET A 33 1.50 -20.31 0.21
CA MET A 33 2.44 -20.96 -0.73
C MET A 33 3.86 -20.40 -0.59
N LEU A 34 4.03 -19.10 -0.35
CA LEU A 34 5.35 -18.51 -0.07
C LEU A 34 5.87 -18.87 1.32
N GLN A 35 5.03 -18.78 2.35
CA GLN A 35 5.44 -19.03 3.74
C GLN A 35 5.80 -20.49 4.02
N SER A 36 5.06 -21.43 3.41
CA SER A 36 5.35 -22.86 3.49
C SER A 36 6.57 -23.28 2.67
N GLY A 37 7.13 -22.36 1.87
CA GLY A 37 8.20 -22.65 0.91
C GLY A 37 7.73 -23.53 -0.24
N PHE A 38 6.42 -23.62 -0.52
CA PHE A 38 5.90 -24.30 -1.72
C PHE A 38 6.57 -23.73 -2.97
N VAL A 39 6.58 -22.41 -3.08
CA VAL A 39 7.41 -21.64 -4.02
C VAL A 39 8.43 -20.85 -3.20
N GLY A 40 9.72 -20.97 -3.54
CA GLY A 40 10.78 -20.17 -2.90
C GLY A 40 10.60 -18.68 -3.19
N MET A 41 11.05 -17.82 -2.27
CA MET A 41 10.88 -16.36 -2.40
C MET A 41 11.57 -15.79 -3.64
N GLU A 42 12.67 -16.39 -4.08
CA GLU A 42 13.39 -16.07 -5.32
C GLU A 42 12.56 -16.36 -6.58
N ASN A 43 11.49 -17.14 -6.45
CA ASN A 43 10.62 -17.61 -7.52
C ASN A 43 9.20 -17.02 -7.43
N VAL A 44 9.01 -15.95 -6.63
CA VAL A 44 7.70 -15.30 -6.37
C VAL A 44 6.97 -14.87 -7.64
N GLU A 45 7.70 -14.64 -8.73
CA GLU A 45 7.14 -14.27 -10.03
C GLU A 45 6.24 -15.35 -10.66
N PHE A 46 6.36 -16.61 -10.25
CA PHE A 46 5.44 -17.68 -10.67
C PHE A 46 4.08 -17.59 -10.01
N LEU A 47 4.02 -16.98 -8.82
CA LEU A 47 2.77 -16.68 -8.12
C LEU A 47 2.24 -15.28 -8.45
N THR A 48 2.64 -14.70 -9.57
CA THR A 48 2.06 -13.44 -10.03
C THR A 48 0.57 -13.64 -10.25
N MET A 49 -0.24 -12.77 -9.65
CA MET A 49 -1.69 -12.82 -9.82
C MET A 49 -2.12 -11.98 -11.02
N TRP A 50 -3.27 -12.33 -11.60
CA TRP A 50 -3.95 -11.52 -12.60
C TRP A 50 -5.45 -11.55 -12.33
N SER A 51 -6.16 -10.48 -12.69
CA SER A 51 -7.62 -10.46 -12.67
C SER A 51 -8.18 -9.88 -13.97
N GLY A 52 -9.25 -10.49 -14.45
CA GLY A 52 -9.93 -10.13 -15.68
C GLY A 52 -10.91 -11.22 -16.11
N SER A 53 -11.58 -11.01 -17.23
CA SER A 53 -12.50 -12.01 -17.82
C SER A 53 -11.78 -12.96 -18.78
N VAL A 54 -12.38 -14.11 -19.08
CA VAL A 54 -11.91 -15.00 -20.15
C VAL A 54 -11.74 -14.27 -21.49
N ALA A 55 -12.67 -13.38 -21.82
CA ALA A 55 -12.64 -12.56 -23.02
C ALA A 55 -11.37 -11.69 -23.08
N GLN A 56 -11.02 -11.04 -21.97
CA GLN A 56 -9.78 -10.27 -21.86
C GLN A 56 -8.52 -11.15 -21.89
N ALA A 57 -8.56 -12.36 -21.34
CA ALA A 57 -7.43 -13.28 -21.40
C ALA A 57 -7.06 -13.69 -22.85
N PHE A 58 -8.07 -13.71 -23.74
CA PHE A 58 -7.90 -14.02 -25.16
C PHE A 58 -7.92 -12.80 -26.09
N ASP A 59 -7.77 -11.58 -25.55
CA ASP A 59 -7.74 -10.33 -26.32
C ASP A 59 -9.06 -10.03 -27.10
N GLU A 60 -10.21 -10.44 -26.57
CA GLU A 60 -11.54 -10.27 -27.18
C GLU A 60 -12.54 -9.53 -26.25
N PRO A 61 -12.25 -8.30 -25.80
CA PRO A 61 -13.02 -7.62 -24.74
C PRO A 61 -14.51 -7.38 -25.07
N ASP A 62 -14.91 -7.44 -26.33
CA ASP A 62 -16.31 -7.30 -26.75
C ASP A 62 -17.16 -8.56 -26.47
N LYS A 63 -16.54 -9.67 -26.06
CA LYS A 63 -17.20 -10.96 -25.79
C LYS A 63 -17.35 -11.27 -24.29
N ILE A 64 -17.39 -10.25 -23.44
CA ILE A 64 -17.55 -10.43 -21.99
C ILE A 64 -18.97 -10.96 -21.69
N ARG A 65 -19.06 -12.17 -21.12
CA ARG A 65 -20.33 -12.79 -20.68
C ARG A 65 -20.74 -12.34 -19.28
N ARG A 66 -19.79 -12.35 -18.34
CA ARG A 66 -20.04 -12.10 -16.92
C ARG A 66 -19.42 -10.79 -16.44
N ARG A 67 -20.07 -10.19 -15.43
CA ARG A 67 -19.57 -8.97 -14.77
C ARG A 67 -18.52 -9.24 -13.70
N VAL A 68 -18.56 -10.41 -13.05
CA VAL A 68 -17.56 -10.80 -12.04
C VAL A 68 -16.28 -11.15 -12.77
N LEU A 69 -15.17 -10.54 -12.34
CA LEU A 69 -13.86 -10.84 -12.91
C LEU A 69 -13.29 -12.10 -12.28
N ASP A 70 -12.57 -12.88 -13.08
CA ASP A 70 -11.84 -14.03 -12.59
C ASP A 70 -10.54 -13.58 -11.92
N VAL A 71 -10.03 -14.40 -11.01
CA VAL A 71 -8.73 -14.18 -10.38
C VAL A 71 -7.85 -15.39 -10.63
N CYS A 72 -6.59 -15.16 -11.01
CA CYS A 72 -5.75 -16.21 -11.55
C CYS A 72 -4.32 -16.14 -11.01
N LEU A 73 -3.64 -17.28 -11.00
CA LEU A 73 -2.19 -17.34 -11.05
C LEU A 73 -1.77 -17.26 -12.52
N ARG A 74 -0.91 -16.30 -12.84
CA ARG A 74 -0.34 -16.08 -14.17
C ARG A 74 1.13 -15.73 -14.02
N PRO A 75 2.05 -16.72 -14.11
CA PRO A 75 3.49 -16.49 -14.01
C PRO A 75 3.96 -15.36 -14.92
N LEU A 76 4.90 -14.55 -14.43
CA LEU A 76 5.42 -13.42 -15.21
C LEU A 76 5.97 -13.89 -16.56
N GLY A 77 5.58 -13.23 -17.65
CA GLY A 77 5.99 -13.60 -19.02
C GLY A 77 5.21 -14.76 -19.65
N ILE A 78 4.19 -15.31 -18.98
CA ILE A 78 3.21 -16.20 -19.60
C ILE A 78 1.97 -15.39 -19.97
N LYS A 79 1.47 -15.58 -21.21
CA LYS A 79 0.34 -14.80 -21.75
C LYS A 79 -0.98 -15.15 -21.07
N LEU A 80 -1.25 -16.45 -20.87
CA LEU A 80 -2.49 -16.98 -20.32
C LEU A 80 -2.32 -17.41 -18.85
N PRO A 81 -3.38 -17.35 -18.03
CA PRO A 81 -3.33 -17.88 -16.67
C PRO A 81 -3.08 -19.39 -16.64
N THR A 82 -2.52 -19.89 -15.54
CA THR A 82 -2.26 -21.32 -15.33
C THR A 82 -3.26 -21.95 -14.37
N VAL A 83 -3.64 -21.21 -13.32
CA VAL A 83 -4.75 -21.56 -12.41
C VAL A 83 -5.73 -20.41 -12.40
N VAL A 84 -7.01 -20.71 -12.65
CA VAL A 84 -8.10 -19.73 -12.67
C VAL A 84 -9.06 -20.04 -11.52
N VAL A 85 -9.49 -19.03 -10.78
CA VAL A 85 -10.58 -19.12 -9.81
C VAL A 85 -11.67 -18.16 -10.26
N MET A 86 -12.82 -18.74 -10.60
CA MET A 86 -14.03 -18.06 -11.03
C MET A 86 -15.02 -18.03 -9.88
N SER A 87 -15.89 -17.03 -9.88
CA SER A 87 -16.95 -16.89 -8.88
C SER A 87 -18.19 -16.29 -9.52
N GLY A 88 -19.36 -16.74 -9.08
CA GLY A 88 -20.63 -16.20 -9.56
C GLY A 88 -21.85 -16.86 -8.94
N TRP A 89 -22.97 -16.15 -9.01
CA TRP A 89 -24.27 -16.65 -8.59
C TRP A 89 -24.78 -17.75 -9.53
N SER A 90 -25.60 -18.64 -8.99
CA SER A 90 -26.10 -19.84 -9.67
C SER A 90 -26.86 -19.54 -10.98
N HIS A 91 -27.53 -18.38 -11.07
CA HIS A 91 -28.19 -17.92 -12.30
C HIS A 91 -27.23 -17.56 -13.44
N THR A 92 -25.94 -17.30 -13.14
CA THR A 92 -24.86 -17.12 -14.15
C THR A 92 -24.12 -18.43 -14.45
N GLY A 93 -24.65 -19.57 -14.00
CA GLY A 93 -23.97 -20.87 -14.08
C GLY A 93 -23.63 -21.31 -15.51
N GLU A 94 -24.50 -21.05 -16.48
CA GLU A 94 -24.24 -21.39 -17.88
C GLU A 94 -23.05 -20.59 -18.44
N ASP A 95 -23.05 -19.27 -18.23
CA ASP A 95 -21.93 -18.40 -18.63
C ASP A 95 -20.61 -18.79 -17.96
N MET A 96 -20.64 -19.18 -16.68
CA MET A 96 -19.45 -19.68 -15.98
C MET A 96 -18.91 -20.98 -16.59
N LEU A 97 -19.80 -21.90 -16.98
CA LEU A 97 -19.38 -23.14 -17.63
C LEU A 97 -18.83 -22.89 -19.04
N GLU A 98 -19.37 -21.93 -19.79
CA GLU A 98 -18.81 -21.52 -21.07
C GLU A 98 -17.43 -20.86 -20.93
N ASP A 99 -17.27 -19.93 -19.99
CA ASP A 99 -16.00 -19.29 -19.68
C ASP A 99 -14.94 -20.35 -19.28
N MET A 100 -15.31 -21.32 -18.44
CA MET A 100 -14.42 -22.44 -18.07
C MET A 100 -14.02 -23.28 -19.28
N ARG A 101 -14.98 -23.63 -20.16
CA ARG A 101 -14.69 -24.38 -21.40
C ARG A 101 -13.74 -23.61 -22.29
N ASP A 102 -13.91 -22.29 -22.43
CA ASP A 102 -13.00 -21.45 -23.21
C ASP A 102 -11.59 -21.48 -22.63
N TYR A 103 -11.45 -21.28 -21.32
CA TYR A 103 -10.16 -21.38 -20.64
C TYR A 103 -9.49 -22.74 -20.88
N MET A 104 -10.22 -23.84 -20.72
CA MET A 104 -9.68 -25.18 -20.86
C MET A 104 -9.33 -25.57 -22.30
N THR A 105 -10.20 -25.25 -23.26
CA THR A 105 -10.03 -25.68 -24.65
C THR A 105 -9.09 -24.76 -25.43
N ARG A 106 -9.23 -23.44 -25.27
CA ARG A 106 -8.41 -22.43 -25.97
C ARG A 106 -7.09 -22.18 -25.25
N GLY A 107 -6.99 -22.56 -23.97
CA GLY A 107 -5.75 -22.46 -23.18
C GLY A 107 -4.63 -23.39 -23.64
N GLN A 108 -4.92 -24.38 -24.49
CA GLN A 108 -3.95 -25.32 -25.09
C GLN A 108 -2.99 -25.93 -24.05
N GLY A 109 -3.52 -26.31 -22.88
CA GLY A 109 -2.73 -26.87 -21.79
C GLY A 109 -1.86 -25.87 -21.02
N THR A 110 -1.90 -24.57 -21.33
CA THR A 110 -1.33 -23.52 -20.47
C THR A 110 -2.20 -23.31 -19.23
N VAL A 111 -3.52 -23.24 -19.41
CA VAL A 111 -4.48 -23.29 -18.31
C VAL A 111 -4.56 -24.73 -17.83
N LYS A 112 -4.17 -24.97 -16.58
CA LYS A 112 -4.09 -26.31 -15.97
C LYS A 112 -5.31 -26.61 -15.13
N LYS A 113 -5.78 -25.63 -14.36
CA LYS A 113 -6.95 -25.77 -13.49
C LYS A 113 -7.89 -24.56 -13.57
N VAL A 114 -9.18 -24.84 -13.51
CA VAL A 114 -10.23 -23.83 -13.35
C VAL A 114 -11.10 -24.25 -12.17
N LEU A 115 -11.16 -23.41 -11.14
CA LEU A 115 -11.98 -23.58 -9.96
C LEU A 115 -13.18 -22.65 -10.09
N ILE A 116 -14.39 -23.13 -9.80
CA ILE A 116 -15.62 -22.34 -9.87
C ILE A 116 -16.28 -22.32 -8.50
N LEU A 117 -16.44 -21.14 -7.91
CA LEU A 117 -17.29 -20.90 -6.75
C LEU A 117 -18.69 -20.52 -7.22
N LYS A 118 -19.66 -21.40 -6.99
CA LYS A 118 -21.06 -21.21 -7.35
C LYS A 118 -21.89 -20.91 -6.12
N TRP A 119 -22.40 -19.69 -6.06
CA TRP A 119 -23.20 -19.19 -4.94
C TRP A 119 -24.69 -19.37 -5.19
N SER A 120 -25.46 -19.74 -4.18
CA SER A 120 -26.92 -19.76 -4.23
C SER A 120 -27.50 -19.00 -3.06
N LEU A 121 -28.55 -18.22 -3.31
CA LEU A 121 -29.26 -17.44 -2.29
C LEU A 121 -30.69 -17.99 -2.17
N ASP A 122 -31.06 -18.47 -0.99
CA ASP A 122 -32.44 -18.60 -0.58
C ASP A 122 -32.94 -17.20 -0.16
N THR A 123 -33.77 -16.60 -1.00
CA THR A 123 -34.28 -15.24 -0.79
C THR A 123 -35.28 -15.14 0.36
N VAL A 124 -35.93 -16.24 0.74
CA VAL A 124 -36.91 -16.27 1.83
C VAL A 124 -36.19 -16.34 3.17
N ALA A 125 -35.19 -17.21 3.27
CA ALA A 125 -34.40 -17.37 4.50
C ALA A 125 -33.22 -16.37 4.60
N ALA A 126 -32.94 -15.63 3.52
CA ALA A 126 -31.71 -14.84 3.34
C ALA A 126 -30.44 -15.68 3.58
N VAL A 127 -30.48 -16.96 3.20
CA VAL A 127 -29.41 -17.93 3.43
C VAL A 127 -28.60 -18.13 2.15
N VAL A 128 -27.27 -18.05 2.27
CA VAL A 128 -26.32 -18.22 1.16
C VAL A 128 -25.56 -19.53 1.31
N SER A 129 -25.54 -20.32 0.24
CA SER A 129 -24.73 -21.53 0.10
C SER A 129 -23.67 -21.37 -0.99
N CYS A 130 -22.64 -22.20 -0.93
CA CYS A 130 -21.53 -22.18 -1.88
C CYS A 130 -21.11 -23.60 -2.25
N GLU A 131 -21.03 -23.87 -3.54
CA GLU A 131 -20.46 -25.09 -4.12
C GLU A 131 -19.16 -24.75 -4.85
N LEU A 132 -18.15 -25.61 -4.73
CA LEU A 132 -16.91 -25.54 -5.47
C LEU A 132 -16.87 -26.67 -6.51
N GLU A 133 -16.53 -26.33 -7.74
CA GLU A 133 -16.18 -27.29 -8.79
C GLU A 133 -14.75 -27.07 -9.27
N VAL A 134 -13.97 -28.14 -9.42
CA VAL A 134 -12.58 -28.07 -9.90
C VAL A 134 -12.45 -28.86 -11.19
N TYR A 135 -12.06 -28.17 -12.24
CA TYR A 135 -11.77 -28.73 -13.55
C TYR A 135 -10.26 -28.74 -13.77
N GLU A 136 -9.76 -29.81 -14.39
CA GLU A 136 -8.36 -29.96 -14.77
C GLU A 136 -8.21 -30.29 -16.25
N HIS A 137 -7.16 -29.78 -16.88
CA HIS A 137 -6.81 -30.12 -18.25
C HIS A 137 -6.29 -31.57 -18.34
N VAL A 138 -6.85 -32.36 -19.26
CA VAL A 138 -6.55 -33.81 -19.41
C VAL A 138 -5.95 -34.19 -20.76
N GLY A 139 -5.12 -33.30 -21.33
CA GLY A 139 -4.41 -33.57 -22.59
C GLY A 139 -5.35 -33.69 -23.79
N ASP A 140 -4.80 -34.07 -24.95
CA ASP A 140 -5.62 -34.38 -26.12
C ASP A 140 -6.20 -35.80 -25.97
N GLN A 141 -7.49 -35.88 -25.64
CA GLN A 141 -8.26 -37.12 -25.61
C GLN A 141 -8.83 -37.44 -27.00
N PRO A 142 -9.08 -38.73 -27.32
CA PRO A 142 -9.67 -39.15 -28.60
C PRO A 142 -11.07 -38.58 -28.88
N ASP A 143 -11.81 -38.21 -27.83
CA ASP A 143 -13.16 -37.64 -27.90
C ASP A 143 -13.16 -36.11 -28.11
N GLY A 144 -11.98 -35.47 -28.17
CA GLY A 144 -11.81 -34.03 -28.31
C GLY A 144 -12.02 -33.24 -27.01
N ILE A 145 -12.35 -33.90 -25.88
CA ILE A 145 -12.55 -33.25 -24.59
C ILE A 145 -11.19 -33.01 -23.92
N LYS A 146 -10.88 -31.74 -23.64
CA LYS A 146 -9.56 -31.35 -23.09
C LYS A 146 -9.52 -31.17 -21.58
N PHE A 147 -10.62 -31.43 -20.87
CA PHE A 147 -10.70 -31.23 -19.42
C PHE A 147 -11.61 -32.26 -18.74
N ALA A 148 -11.41 -32.46 -17.44
CA ALA A 148 -12.26 -33.29 -16.59
C ALA A 148 -12.57 -32.59 -15.27
N MET A 149 -13.79 -32.74 -14.76
CA MET A 149 -14.12 -32.36 -13.38
C MET A 149 -13.45 -33.37 -12.43
N ARG A 150 -12.63 -32.88 -11.51
CA ARG A 150 -11.90 -33.71 -10.54
C ARG A 150 -12.49 -33.67 -9.14
N GLN A 151 -13.11 -32.55 -8.79
CA GLN A 151 -13.64 -32.34 -7.45
C GLN A 151 -14.92 -31.49 -7.53
N LYS A 152 -15.89 -31.85 -6.69
CA LYS A 152 -17.13 -31.10 -6.47
C LYS A 152 -17.48 -31.18 -5.00
N GLU A 153 -17.56 -30.04 -4.31
CA GLU A 153 -17.68 -29.97 -2.86
C GLU A 153 -18.64 -28.85 -2.43
N GLY A 154 -19.52 -29.14 -1.48
CA GLY A 154 -20.24 -28.08 -0.76
C GLY A 154 -19.30 -27.38 0.21
N ILE A 155 -19.08 -26.08 0.04
CA ILE A 155 -18.23 -25.27 0.91
C ILE A 155 -19.03 -24.73 2.10
N LEU A 156 -20.26 -24.28 1.87
CA LEU A 156 -21.21 -23.86 2.91
C LEU A 156 -22.52 -24.64 2.71
N PRO A 157 -22.97 -25.44 3.71
CA PRO A 157 -22.36 -25.67 5.02
C PRO A 157 -21.07 -26.51 4.95
N GLY A 158 -21.05 -27.47 4.01
CA GLY A 158 -19.93 -28.35 3.69
C GLY A 158 -19.45 -29.28 4.82
N PRO A 159 -18.90 -30.47 4.52
CA PRO A 159 -18.33 -31.32 5.55
C PRO A 159 -17.20 -30.58 6.31
N PRO A 160 -16.90 -30.95 7.57
CA PRO A 160 -15.79 -30.36 8.35
C PRO A 160 -14.40 -30.74 7.81
N SER A 161 -14.31 -31.22 6.57
CA SER A 161 -13.09 -31.76 5.98
C SER A 161 -11.96 -30.72 6.01
N THR A 162 -10.76 -31.22 6.25
CA THR A 162 -9.52 -30.44 6.25
C THR A 162 -8.80 -30.45 4.91
N ARG A 163 -9.26 -31.26 3.94
CA ARG A 163 -8.63 -31.39 2.62
C ARG A 163 -9.09 -30.28 1.69
N GLY A 164 -8.13 -29.58 1.11
CA GLY A 164 -8.33 -28.48 0.18
C GLY A 164 -8.35 -28.89 -1.29
N VAL A 165 -8.14 -27.93 -2.18
CA VAL A 165 -7.85 -28.21 -3.61
C VAL A 165 -6.35 -28.45 -3.77
N GLU A 166 -5.96 -29.61 -4.29
CA GLU A 166 -4.56 -29.92 -4.56
C GLU A 166 -4.09 -29.25 -5.86
N ILE A 167 -2.95 -28.57 -5.78
CA ILE A 167 -2.28 -27.92 -6.91
C ILE A 167 -0.83 -28.39 -6.95
N GLU A 168 -0.38 -28.91 -8.09
CA GLU A 168 1.03 -29.23 -8.30
C GLU A 168 1.82 -27.97 -8.67
N LEU A 169 3.08 -27.91 -8.28
CA LEU A 169 3.96 -26.79 -8.64
C LEU A 169 4.13 -26.66 -10.16
N GLY A 170 4.14 -27.78 -10.88
CA GLY A 170 4.10 -27.80 -12.34
C GLY A 170 2.84 -27.15 -12.92
N ASP A 171 1.70 -27.24 -12.23
CA ASP A 171 0.46 -26.61 -12.67
C ASP A 171 0.56 -25.08 -12.59
N VAL A 172 1.21 -24.57 -11.55
CA VAL A 172 1.41 -23.13 -11.34
C VAL A 172 2.43 -22.58 -12.33
N CYS A 173 3.60 -23.23 -12.45
CA CYS A 173 4.75 -22.71 -13.20
C CYS A 173 4.66 -22.94 -14.71
N SER A 174 3.86 -23.91 -15.18
CA SER A 174 3.78 -24.30 -16.59
C SER A 174 5.18 -24.51 -17.19
N SER A 175 5.49 -23.94 -18.35
CA SER A 175 6.79 -24.05 -19.03
C SER A 175 7.96 -23.35 -18.34
N LYS A 176 7.72 -22.64 -17.22
CA LYS A 176 8.73 -21.87 -16.48
C LYS A 176 9.23 -22.53 -15.19
N LEU A 177 8.97 -23.83 -14.99
CA LEU A 177 9.48 -24.54 -13.83
C LEU A 177 11.03 -24.43 -13.75
N PRO A 178 11.61 -23.98 -12.62
CA PRO A 178 13.06 -23.87 -12.50
C PRO A 178 13.76 -25.23 -12.60
N PRO A 179 14.98 -25.29 -13.16
CA PRO A 179 15.78 -26.51 -13.20
C PRO A 179 16.00 -27.08 -11.79
N GLY A 180 15.79 -28.39 -11.63
CA GLY A 180 16.02 -29.09 -10.36
C GLY A 180 14.89 -28.96 -9.32
N VAL A 181 13.79 -28.27 -9.65
CA VAL A 181 12.61 -28.19 -8.79
C VAL A 181 11.62 -29.30 -9.12
N ASP A 182 11.08 -29.94 -8.08
CA ASP A 182 10.08 -31.00 -8.24
C ASP A 182 8.72 -30.43 -8.70
N ALA A 183 8.38 -30.70 -9.96
CA ALA A 183 7.09 -30.33 -10.55
C ALA A 183 5.90 -30.95 -9.81
N LYS A 184 6.10 -32.11 -9.18
CA LYS A 184 5.07 -32.90 -8.48
C LYS A 184 4.88 -32.49 -7.04
N LYS A 185 5.63 -31.50 -6.56
CA LYS A 185 5.38 -30.90 -5.25
C LYS A 185 3.93 -30.40 -5.20
N VAL A 186 3.17 -30.82 -4.18
CA VAL A 186 1.75 -30.50 -4.03
C VAL A 186 1.54 -29.46 -2.94
N TYR A 187 0.64 -28.51 -3.21
CA TYR A 187 0.07 -27.59 -2.23
C TYR A 187 -1.44 -27.81 -2.13
N SER A 188 -2.01 -27.72 -0.92
CA SER A 188 -3.47 -27.89 -0.70
C SER A 188 -4.10 -26.55 -0.32
N MET A 189 -4.92 -25.99 -1.22
CA MET A 189 -5.64 -24.74 -0.99
C MET A 189 -6.75 -24.90 0.05
N SER A 190 -6.70 -24.15 1.15
CA SER A 190 -7.50 -24.44 2.34
C SER A 190 -9.00 -24.14 2.20
N PHE A 191 -9.85 -25.15 2.36
CA PHE A 191 -11.30 -24.95 2.52
C PHE A 191 -11.66 -24.23 3.81
N ARG A 192 -10.92 -24.45 4.90
CA ARG A 192 -11.14 -23.71 6.15
C ARG A 192 -10.99 -22.20 5.92
N ARG A 193 -9.97 -21.81 5.16
CA ARG A 193 -9.73 -20.41 4.80
C ARG A 193 -10.83 -19.86 3.90
N LEU A 194 -11.19 -20.60 2.85
CA LEU A 194 -12.30 -20.23 1.96
C LEU A 194 -13.61 -20.03 2.73
N LYS A 195 -14.00 -20.98 3.61
CA LYS A 195 -15.19 -20.89 4.44
C LYS A 195 -15.18 -19.64 5.35
N GLY A 196 -14.02 -19.34 5.95
CA GLY A 196 -13.87 -18.16 6.82
C GLY A 196 -14.07 -16.85 6.05
N ILE A 197 -13.45 -16.73 4.88
CA ILE A 197 -13.57 -15.55 4.00
C ILE A 197 -15.01 -15.42 3.48
N ALA A 198 -15.60 -16.52 3.01
CA ALA A 198 -16.97 -16.55 2.51
C ALA A 198 -17.98 -16.07 3.57
N ARG A 199 -17.91 -16.61 4.79
CA ARG A 199 -18.81 -16.21 5.89
C ARG A 199 -18.73 -14.72 6.19
N ARG A 200 -17.52 -14.15 6.15
CA ARG A 200 -17.33 -12.72 6.37
C ARG A 200 -18.07 -11.89 5.31
N PHE A 201 -17.87 -12.16 4.02
CA PHE A 201 -18.51 -11.37 2.97
C PHE A 201 -20.03 -11.57 2.90
N ILE A 202 -20.51 -12.78 3.21
CA ILE A 202 -21.94 -13.06 3.38
C ILE A 202 -22.53 -12.18 4.48
N ASP A 203 -21.86 -12.13 5.65
CA ASP A 203 -22.31 -11.29 6.77
C ASP A 203 -22.22 -9.79 6.41
N GLU A 204 -21.19 -9.34 5.67
CA GLU A 204 -21.04 -7.94 5.19
C GLU A 204 -22.13 -7.51 4.20
N ASP A 205 -22.57 -8.42 3.32
CA ASP A 205 -23.68 -8.20 2.40
C ASP A 205 -25.07 -8.30 3.09
N GLY A 206 -25.10 -8.64 4.38
CA GLY A 206 -26.32 -8.74 5.18
C GLY A 206 -27.09 -10.05 5.02
N PHE A 207 -26.43 -11.09 4.52
CA PHE A 207 -26.99 -12.44 4.39
C PHE A 207 -26.56 -13.35 5.56
N ARG A 208 -27.14 -14.55 5.62
CA ARG A 208 -26.75 -15.60 6.58
C ARG A 208 -26.08 -16.76 5.83
N PRO A 209 -24.96 -17.31 6.29
CA PRO A 209 -24.37 -18.48 5.64
C PRO A 209 -25.14 -19.75 6.02
N GLU A 210 -25.33 -20.66 5.05
CA GLU A 210 -25.98 -21.95 5.29
C GLU A 210 -25.19 -22.79 6.33
N GLY A 211 -25.91 -23.38 7.30
CA GLY A 211 -25.36 -24.19 8.39
C GLY A 211 -24.67 -23.42 9.52
N LYS A 212 -24.92 -22.12 9.67
CA LYS A 212 -24.73 -21.43 10.96
C LYS A 212 -25.87 -21.91 11.88
N GLU A 213 -25.56 -22.63 12.95
CA GLU A 213 -26.57 -22.88 14.00
C GLU A 213 -27.03 -21.53 14.53
N ASP A 214 -28.34 -21.29 14.58
CA ASP A 214 -28.92 -20.16 15.31
C ASP A 214 -28.55 -20.37 16.79
N VAL A 215 -27.47 -19.74 17.25
CA VAL A 215 -27.33 -19.46 18.67
C VAL A 215 -28.39 -18.41 18.97
N GLY A 216 -29.57 -18.90 19.36
CA GLY A 216 -30.66 -18.09 19.84
C GLY A 216 -30.17 -17.15 20.94
N GLY A 217 -30.76 -15.96 20.96
CA GLY A 217 -30.58 -15.02 22.06
C GLY A 217 -30.92 -15.65 23.41
N ASP A 218 -30.33 -15.04 24.44
CA ASP A 218 -30.38 -15.34 25.87
C ASP A 218 -29.54 -16.53 26.35
N SER A 219 -28.35 -16.21 26.85
CA SER A 219 -28.09 -16.37 28.30
C SER A 219 -26.84 -15.60 28.69
N ASP A 220 -27.03 -14.67 29.62
CA ASP A 220 -26.00 -14.13 30.49
C ASP A 220 -25.14 -15.27 31.07
N GLU A 221 -23.84 -15.26 30.80
CA GLU A 221 -22.87 -15.79 31.76
C GLU A 221 -21.78 -14.75 32.01
N VAL A 222 -21.92 -14.20 33.20
CA VAL A 222 -20.97 -13.42 33.97
C VAL A 222 -19.71 -14.23 34.19
N ASP A 223 -18.55 -13.67 33.85
CA ASP A 223 -17.31 -13.95 34.58
C ASP A 223 -16.78 -12.62 35.12
N SER A 224 -16.93 -12.49 36.43
CA SER A 224 -16.40 -11.50 37.36
C SER A 224 -14.89 -11.68 37.52
N ASP A 225 -14.10 -10.63 37.34
CA ASP A 225 -13.28 -9.90 38.34
C ASP A 225 -12.00 -9.52 37.54
N ASP A 226 -11.40 -8.33 37.56
CA ASP A 226 -11.17 -7.39 38.64
C ASP A 226 -11.46 -5.94 38.22
N SER A 227 -11.93 -5.17 39.22
CA SER A 227 -11.98 -3.71 39.26
C SER A 227 -10.58 -3.10 39.16
N ASP A 228 -10.39 -1.91 38.59
CA ASP A 228 -10.53 -0.67 39.36
C ASP A 228 -10.69 0.59 38.49
N GLU A 229 -11.57 1.46 39.01
CA GLU A 229 -11.62 2.92 38.96
C GLU A 229 -12.06 3.67 37.67
N ALA A 230 -13.36 3.97 37.71
CA ALA A 230 -14.13 5.08 37.16
C ALA A 230 -13.41 6.42 36.92
N VAL A 231 -13.81 7.12 35.84
CA VAL A 231 -14.47 8.45 35.93
C VAL A 231 -15.51 8.60 34.81
N ASP A 232 -16.72 8.96 35.23
CA ASP A 232 -17.91 9.34 34.45
C ASP A 232 -17.68 10.46 33.42
N SER A 233 -18.46 10.43 32.32
CA SER A 233 -19.60 11.36 32.10
C SER A 233 -20.08 11.37 30.65
N ASN A 234 -21.26 10.78 30.45
CA ASN A 234 -22.38 11.22 29.60
C ASN A 234 -22.11 12.23 28.47
N ASN A 235 -22.40 11.82 27.22
CA ASN A 235 -23.47 12.49 26.51
C ASN A 235 -24.07 11.63 25.38
N SER A 236 -25.39 11.44 25.46
CA SER A 236 -26.25 10.97 24.39
C SER A 236 -26.20 11.93 23.20
N LEU A 237 -26.28 11.44 21.97
CA LEU A 237 -27.05 12.08 20.88
C LEU A 237 -27.17 11.16 19.65
N ALA A 238 -28.40 10.68 19.46
CA ALA A 238 -29.10 10.35 18.22
C ALA A 238 -28.27 10.07 16.95
N SER A 239 -28.36 8.81 16.48
CA SER A 239 -27.98 8.42 15.12
C SER A 239 -28.96 9.01 14.08
N GLY A 240 -28.63 10.18 13.55
CA GLY A 240 -29.23 10.70 12.33
C GLY A 240 -28.64 9.98 11.11
N VAL A 241 -29.41 9.07 10.52
CA VAL A 241 -29.08 8.42 9.24
C VAL A 241 -29.12 9.46 8.12
N CYS A 242 -27.95 9.94 7.69
CA CYS A 242 -27.81 10.76 6.48
C CYS A 242 -27.60 9.87 5.26
N ARG A 243 -28.64 9.80 4.41
CA ARG A 243 -28.61 9.25 3.05
C ARG A 243 -27.72 10.14 2.16
N CYS A 244 -26.74 9.54 1.48
CA CYS A 244 -26.10 10.16 0.32
C CYS A 244 -26.47 9.40 -0.96
N THR A 245 -27.19 10.11 -1.83
CA THR A 245 -27.63 9.71 -3.16
C THR A 245 -26.45 9.77 -4.13
N MET A 246 -26.18 8.67 -4.84
CA MET A 246 -25.19 8.65 -5.93
C MET A 246 -25.70 9.52 -7.11
N VAL A 247 -25.07 10.67 -7.33
CA VAL A 247 -25.23 11.46 -8.55
C VAL A 247 -24.17 11.02 -9.55
N GLY A 248 -24.62 10.34 -10.61
CA GLY A 248 -23.77 9.98 -11.74
C GLY A 248 -23.41 11.21 -12.57
N VAL A 249 -22.12 11.38 -12.86
CA VAL A 249 -21.64 12.37 -13.82
C VAL A 249 -21.21 11.64 -15.09
N ASN A 250 -22.05 11.77 -16.12
CA ASN A 250 -21.69 11.51 -17.51
C ASN A 250 -20.76 12.62 -18.00
N ILE A 251 -19.64 12.25 -18.64
CA ILE A 251 -18.89 13.19 -19.48
C ILE A 251 -18.87 12.66 -20.90
N THR A 252 -19.52 13.44 -21.77
CA THR A 252 -19.66 13.27 -23.21
C THR A 252 -18.35 13.55 -23.94
N SER A 253 -18.16 12.79 -25.02
CA SER A 253 -17.14 12.91 -26.05
C SER A 253 -17.05 14.29 -26.72
N GLY A 254 -15.82 14.75 -26.99
CA GLY A 254 -15.53 15.84 -27.92
C GLY A 254 -14.15 15.67 -28.57
N ARG A 255 -14.13 15.46 -29.89
CA ARG A 255 -12.93 15.43 -30.77
C ARG A 255 -12.39 16.83 -31.03
N SER A 256 -11.06 17.00 -31.04
CA SER A 256 -10.34 17.74 -32.08
C SER A 256 -8.83 17.42 -32.03
N ASN A 257 -8.18 17.58 -33.19
CA ASN A 257 -6.96 16.93 -33.66
C ASN A 257 -5.62 17.60 -33.27
N ASN A 258 -4.59 16.76 -33.21
CA ASN A 258 -3.18 16.90 -33.61
C ASN A 258 -2.39 18.17 -33.26
N GLN A 259 -1.30 18.02 -32.48
CA GLN A 259 0.06 18.03 -33.04
C GLN A 259 1.09 17.38 -32.09
N GLU A 260 2.02 16.64 -32.68
CA GLU A 260 2.96 15.70 -32.07
C GLU A 260 3.99 16.34 -31.13
N CYS A 261 4.22 15.69 -29.98
CA CYS A 261 5.54 15.65 -29.35
C CYS A 261 5.76 14.23 -28.84
N SER A 262 6.68 13.53 -29.50
CA SER A 262 6.96 12.10 -29.36
C SER A 262 7.66 11.76 -28.04
N ASN A 263 7.18 10.66 -27.45
CA ASN A 263 7.90 9.62 -26.71
C ASN A 263 8.74 10.02 -25.48
N GLU A 264 8.10 9.89 -24.31
CA GLU A 264 8.67 9.14 -23.16
C GLU A 264 7.58 8.72 -22.14
N ASN A 265 6.36 8.44 -22.61
CA ASN A 265 5.28 7.93 -21.77
C ASN A 265 5.18 6.40 -21.88
N CYS A 266 6.33 5.72 -21.80
CA CYS A 266 6.42 4.27 -21.89
C CYS A 266 5.87 3.61 -20.61
N ASN A 267 4.66 3.05 -20.74
CA ASN A 267 4.27 1.77 -20.11
C ASN A 267 4.29 1.66 -18.58
N ALA A 268 3.79 2.67 -17.86
CA ALA A 268 3.39 2.53 -16.45
C ALA A 268 1.88 2.32 -16.25
N LYS A 269 1.11 2.01 -17.30
CA LYS A 269 -0.19 1.31 -17.14
C LYS A 269 0.07 -0.19 -16.96
N ARG A 270 0.85 -0.55 -15.93
CA ARG A 270 0.69 -1.87 -15.34
C ARG A 270 -0.70 -1.83 -14.71
N LEU A 271 -1.62 -2.65 -15.21
CA LEU A 271 -2.84 -3.02 -14.49
C LEU A 271 -2.38 -3.59 -13.14
N SER A 272 -2.17 -2.69 -12.18
CA SER A 272 -1.93 -3.03 -10.79
C SER A 272 -3.19 -3.73 -10.36
N ILE A 273 -3.09 -4.99 -9.97
CA ILE A 273 -4.04 -5.54 -9.03
C ILE A 273 -4.15 -4.50 -7.93
N VAL A 274 -5.32 -3.89 -7.79
CA VAL A 274 -5.63 -3.12 -6.60
C VAL A 274 -5.61 -4.17 -5.50
N ILE A 275 -4.47 -4.28 -4.80
CA ILE A 275 -4.33 -5.20 -3.69
C ILE A 275 -5.25 -4.63 -2.61
N ARG A 276 -6.48 -5.15 -2.54
CA ARG A 276 -7.40 -4.85 -1.46
C ARG A 276 -6.88 -5.58 -0.23
N LEU A 277 -6.15 -4.85 0.61
CA LEU A 277 -5.76 -5.30 1.93
C LEU A 277 -6.99 -5.20 2.84
N THR A 278 -7.55 -6.33 3.24
CA THR A 278 -8.79 -6.36 4.04
C THR A 278 -8.66 -7.22 5.28
N LEU A 279 -7.83 -8.26 5.24
CA LEU A 279 -7.57 -9.17 6.34
C LEU A 279 -6.21 -8.85 6.97
N PRO A 280 -6.03 -9.10 8.29
CA PRO A 280 -4.72 -8.99 8.93
C PRO A 280 -3.64 -9.76 8.16
N GLU A 281 -3.96 -10.91 7.59
CA GLU A 281 -3.03 -11.68 6.79
C GLU A 281 -2.55 -10.91 5.56
N ASP A 282 -3.43 -10.20 4.85
CA ASP A 282 -3.06 -9.41 3.67
C ASP A 282 -2.04 -8.33 4.04
N PHE A 283 -2.31 -7.60 5.12
CA PHE A 283 -1.41 -6.57 5.64
C PHE A 283 -0.08 -7.14 6.09
N LEU A 284 -0.09 -8.29 6.76
CA LEU A 284 1.12 -8.99 7.20
C LEU A 284 1.96 -9.41 6.01
N ASN A 285 1.35 -9.99 4.99
CA ASN A 285 2.01 -10.46 3.77
C ASN A 285 2.59 -9.29 2.98
N HIS A 286 1.84 -8.20 2.85
CA HIS A 286 2.30 -6.98 2.19
C HIS A 286 3.52 -6.41 2.93
N ALA A 287 3.45 -6.27 4.26
CA ALA A 287 4.58 -5.82 5.07
C ALA A 287 5.81 -6.75 4.94
N GLN A 288 5.62 -8.06 4.98
CA GLN A 288 6.69 -9.05 4.78
C GLN A 288 7.33 -8.94 3.40
N SER A 289 6.53 -8.73 2.36
CA SER A 289 7.05 -8.56 0.99
C SER A 289 7.96 -7.32 0.89
N ILE A 290 7.60 -6.22 1.56
CA ILE A 290 8.42 -5.01 1.63
C ILE A 290 9.71 -5.30 2.38
N ILE A 291 9.64 -5.95 3.55
CA ILE A 291 10.81 -6.29 4.37
C ILE A 291 11.81 -7.14 3.58
N ILE A 292 11.34 -8.12 2.83
CA ILE A 292 12.21 -8.99 2.03
C ILE A 292 12.82 -8.20 0.87
N ARG A 293 12.00 -7.47 0.10
CA ARG A 293 12.47 -6.68 -1.04
C ARG A 293 13.52 -5.64 -0.63
N LYS A 294 13.28 -4.96 0.49
CA LYS A 294 14.16 -3.92 1.04
C LYS A 294 15.29 -4.49 1.91
N LYS A 295 15.40 -5.81 2.05
CA LYS A 295 16.42 -6.50 2.89
C LYS A 295 16.43 -6.04 4.36
N LEU A 296 15.25 -5.72 4.92
CA LEU A 296 15.08 -5.24 6.30
C LEU A 296 15.00 -6.36 7.34
N GLY A 297 15.50 -7.55 7.03
CA GLY A 297 15.38 -8.74 7.88
C GLY A 297 15.96 -8.54 9.28
N ALA A 298 17.04 -7.75 9.40
CA ALA A 298 17.73 -7.46 10.65
C ALA A 298 16.85 -6.77 11.71
N PHE A 299 15.81 -6.05 11.29
CA PHE A 299 14.85 -5.41 12.21
C PHE A 299 13.70 -6.34 12.61
N PHE A 300 13.20 -7.13 11.67
CA PHE A 300 11.88 -7.75 11.80
C PHE A 300 11.88 -9.26 11.98
N LYS A 301 13.03 -9.95 11.90
CA LYS A 301 13.13 -11.39 12.12
C LYS A 301 12.66 -11.81 13.53
N SER A 302 12.97 -11.00 14.55
CA SER A 302 12.50 -11.17 15.94
C SER A 302 11.21 -10.38 16.25
N ALA A 303 10.81 -9.45 15.38
CA ALA A 303 9.65 -8.58 15.58
C ALA A 303 8.34 -9.11 14.96
N ARG A 304 8.19 -10.43 14.79
CA ARG A 304 6.97 -11.05 14.23
C ARG A 304 5.69 -10.64 14.98
N ARG A 305 5.79 -10.41 16.30
CA ARG A 305 4.68 -9.92 17.13
C ARG A 305 4.27 -8.49 16.75
N PHE A 306 5.23 -7.61 16.47
CA PHE A 306 4.96 -6.24 16.00
C PHE A 306 4.25 -6.27 14.65
N LEU A 307 4.74 -7.05 13.68
CA LEU A 307 4.11 -7.11 12.35
C LEU A 307 2.68 -7.64 12.41
N LYS A 308 2.42 -8.67 13.24
CA LYS A 308 1.04 -9.15 13.49
C LYS A 308 0.15 -8.09 14.12
N LYS A 309 0.66 -7.32 15.09
CA LYS A 309 -0.09 -6.22 15.73
C LYS A 309 -0.40 -5.10 14.74
N LEU A 310 0.60 -4.67 13.96
CA LEU A 310 0.43 -3.67 12.90
C LEU A 310 -0.62 -4.13 11.90
N ALA A 311 -0.48 -5.35 11.39
CA ALA A 311 -1.39 -5.92 10.41
C ALA A 311 -2.83 -6.02 10.92
N ARG A 312 -3.03 -6.45 12.17
CA ARG A 312 -4.36 -6.48 12.81
C ARG A 312 -4.96 -5.07 12.92
N ARG A 313 -4.17 -4.10 13.39
CA ARG A 313 -4.59 -2.70 13.49
C ARG A 313 -4.98 -2.13 12.12
N CYS A 314 -4.21 -2.39 11.08
CA CYS A 314 -4.52 -1.95 9.72
C CYS A 314 -5.84 -2.55 9.22
N ALA A 315 -6.13 -3.81 9.50
CA ALA A 315 -7.40 -4.44 9.14
C ALA A 315 -8.59 -3.88 9.94
N GLU A 316 -8.42 -3.66 11.24
CA GLU A 316 -9.49 -3.18 12.13
C GLU A 316 -9.82 -1.69 11.92
N THR A 317 -8.80 -0.87 11.67
CA THR A 317 -8.93 0.61 11.67
C THR A 317 -8.64 1.26 10.32
N GLY A 318 -8.25 0.48 9.30
CA GLY A 318 -7.77 1.00 8.02
C GLY A 318 -8.72 1.97 7.34
N ARG A 319 -10.01 1.61 7.25
CA ARG A 319 -11.03 2.48 6.67
C ARG A 319 -11.17 3.78 7.43
N ARG A 320 -11.26 3.71 8.76
CA ARG A 320 -11.35 4.90 9.62
C ARG A 320 -10.14 5.81 9.44
N VAL A 321 -8.93 5.26 9.38
CA VAL A 321 -7.71 6.05 9.12
C VAL A 321 -7.77 6.71 7.75
N CYS A 322 -8.25 6.02 6.71
CA CYS A 322 -8.44 6.61 5.39
C CYS A 322 -9.50 7.73 5.40
N ASP A 323 -10.62 7.53 6.09
CA ASP A 323 -11.68 8.54 6.28
C ASP A 323 -11.14 9.78 7.01
N ASP A 324 -10.41 9.59 8.12
CA ASP A 324 -9.81 10.66 8.92
C ASP A 324 -8.77 11.47 8.11
N LEU A 325 -8.04 10.80 7.21
CA LEU A 325 -7.10 11.43 6.28
C LEU A 325 -7.78 12.01 5.03
N GLY A 326 -9.04 11.67 4.78
CA GLY A 326 -9.79 12.03 3.58
C GLY A 326 -9.23 11.38 2.30
N VAL A 327 -8.74 10.14 2.37
CA VAL A 327 -8.16 9.42 1.23
C VAL A 327 -8.91 8.10 0.97
N ALA A 328 -8.71 7.50 -0.20
CA ALA A 328 -9.33 6.23 -0.56
C ALA A 328 -8.59 5.03 0.06
N ASP A 329 -9.33 3.92 0.28
CA ASP A 329 -8.80 2.65 0.81
C ASP A 329 -7.66 2.06 -0.06
N ASP A 330 -7.53 2.48 -1.32
CA ASP A 330 -6.43 2.06 -2.21
C ASP A 330 -5.05 2.57 -1.76
N GLN A 331 -5.00 3.55 -0.84
CA GLN A 331 -3.76 4.07 -0.25
C GLN A 331 -3.24 3.22 0.92
N LEU A 332 -4.03 2.25 1.43
CA LEU A 332 -3.65 1.38 2.55
C LEU A 332 -2.31 0.67 2.36
N PRO A 333 -1.96 0.11 1.17
CA PRO A 333 -0.66 -0.50 0.96
C PRO A 333 0.53 0.45 1.19
N ASP A 334 0.38 1.72 0.82
CA ASP A 334 1.43 2.72 0.99
C ASP A 334 1.50 3.22 2.45
N LEU A 335 0.37 3.37 3.11
CA LEU A 335 0.34 3.68 4.54
C LEU A 335 1.00 2.59 5.39
N VAL A 336 0.79 1.31 5.05
CA VAL A 336 1.45 0.18 5.72
C VAL A 336 2.96 0.23 5.52
N LYS A 337 3.40 0.57 4.30
CA LYS A 337 4.82 0.74 3.97
C LYS A 337 5.45 1.86 4.80
N ILE A 338 4.80 3.03 4.87
CA ILE A 338 5.24 4.16 5.69
C ILE A 338 5.31 3.76 7.17
N ALA A 339 4.33 2.98 7.67
CA ALA A 339 4.30 2.51 9.05
C ALA A 339 5.44 1.54 9.44
N LEU A 340 6.23 1.03 8.48
CA LEU A 340 7.42 0.24 8.79
C LEU A 340 8.64 1.09 9.19
N TYR A 341 8.63 2.39 8.88
CA TYR A 341 9.78 3.29 9.04
C TYR A 341 9.53 4.35 10.11
N ASP A 342 10.54 4.64 10.92
CA ASP A 342 10.57 5.84 11.76
C ASP A 342 10.82 7.07 10.87
N THR A 343 9.94 8.06 10.90
CA THR A 343 10.06 9.24 10.04
C THR A 343 10.78 10.37 10.77
N VAL A 344 11.83 10.90 10.15
CA VAL A 344 12.57 12.08 10.62
C VAL A 344 12.54 13.16 9.53
N ILE A 345 12.06 14.35 9.87
CA ILE A 345 11.97 15.48 8.94
C ILE A 345 13.06 16.50 9.25
N LEU A 346 13.89 16.84 8.27
CA LEU A 346 14.82 17.98 8.36
C LEU A 346 14.23 19.18 7.62
N CYS A 347 13.86 20.21 8.38
CA CYS A 347 13.30 21.45 7.84
C CYS A 347 14.38 22.49 7.54
N GLY A 348 14.33 23.02 6.32
CA GLY A 348 15.17 24.09 5.79
C GLY A 348 14.98 25.45 6.48
N THR A 349 15.77 26.44 6.05
CA THR A 349 15.81 27.77 6.69
C THR A 349 15.13 28.83 5.83
N LEU A 350 14.42 29.76 6.45
CA LEU A 350 13.97 30.99 5.81
C LEU A 350 15.17 31.94 5.63
N LEU A 351 15.58 32.23 4.39
CA LEU A 351 16.35 33.47 4.16
C LEU A 351 15.44 34.64 4.58
N TYR A 352 15.93 35.67 5.29
CA TYR A 352 15.19 36.91 5.56
C TYR A 352 15.85 38.02 4.77
N ILE A 353 15.27 38.50 3.65
CA ILE A 353 15.71 39.76 3.06
C ILE A 353 15.13 40.87 3.94
N HIS A 354 16.00 41.62 4.62
CA HIS A 354 15.58 42.83 5.33
C HIS A 354 14.90 43.81 4.34
N PRO A 355 13.72 44.37 4.66
CA PRO A 355 13.29 45.59 4.00
C PRO A 355 14.32 46.68 4.34
N HIS A 356 14.92 47.27 3.31
CA HIS A 356 15.99 48.26 3.42
C HIS A 356 15.66 49.38 4.44
N THR A 357 16.61 49.68 5.31
CA THR A 357 16.76 51.03 5.89
C THR A 357 16.99 52.02 4.74
N PRO A 358 16.27 53.15 4.68
CA PRO A 358 16.42 54.10 3.58
C PRO A 358 17.75 54.84 3.71
N LEU A 359 18.64 54.69 2.73
CA LEU A 359 19.78 55.60 2.55
C LEU A 359 19.33 56.79 1.69
N PRO A 360 19.78 58.02 1.99
CA PRO A 360 19.40 59.20 1.23
C PRO A 360 20.34 59.40 0.04
N GLY A 361 19.76 59.68 -1.14
CA GLY A 361 20.50 60.27 -2.27
C GLY A 361 20.29 59.57 -3.62
N PRO A 362 20.15 60.32 -4.73
CA PRO A 362 19.94 59.75 -6.05
C PRO A 362 21.26 59.58 -6.79
N GLN A 363 21.61 58.34 -7.18
CA GLN A 363 22.19 58.01 -8.49
C GLN A 363 22.62 56.54 -8.65
N LEU A 364 22.29 56.01 -9.83
CA LEU A 364 22.97 55.00 -10.66
C LEU A 364 23.00 53.52 -10.24
N LEU A 365 22.31 52.72 -11.07
CA LEU A 365 22.54 51.33 -11.47
C LEU A 365 23.18 50.36 -10.44
N THR A 366 22.36 49.46 -9.92
CA THR A 366 22.78 48.07 -9.70
C THR A 366 21.62 47.17 -10.11
N ILE A 367 21.84 46.37 -11.14
CA ILE A 367 21.00 45.22 -11.48
C ILE A 367 20.90 44.37 -10.22
N ARG A 368 19.71 44.33 -9.59
CA ARG A 368 19.37 43.30 -8.61
C ARG A 368 18.38 42.34 -9.26
N ILE A 369 18.91 41.50 -10.13
CA ILE A 369 18.36 40.16 -10.30
C ILE A 369 18.74 39.43 -9.02
N ASP A 370 17.79 39.23 -8.12
CA ASP A 370 17.70 37.99 -7.35
C ASP A 370 16.30 37.88 -6.74
N ASP A 371 15.50 36.96 -7.28
CA ASP A 371 14.16 36.57 -6.80
C ASP A 371 14.21 35.76 -5.48
N SER A 372 15.27 35.92 -4.68
CA SER A 372 15.50 35.22 -3.42
C SER A 372 14.70 35.80 -2.25
N GLY A 373 13.45 36.19 -2.45
CA GLY A 373 12.50 36.27 -1.32
C GLY A 373 12.38 34.85 -0.76
N SER A 374 12.96 34.45 0.36
CA SER A 374 12.68 34.84 1.73
C SER A 374 11.23 34.57 2.19
N MET A 375 10.78 33.33 2.06
CA MET A 375 10.16 32.42 3.03
C MET A 375 9.27 32.94 4.22
N ARG A 376 9.40 34.19 4.70
CA ARG A 376 8.43 34.86 5.60
C ARG A 376 7.49 35.84 4.87
N ALA A 377 7.85 36.31 3.68
CA ALA A 377 7.10 37.31 2.93
C ALA A 377 5.91 36.72 2.13
N ASP A 378 5.70 35.40 2.15
CA ASP A 378 4.95 34.72 1.08
C ASP A 378 4.19 33.44 1.52
N GLY A 379 3.90 33.27 2.81
CA GLY A 379 3.13 32.12 3.32
C GLY A 379 3.83 30.75 3.27
N ARG A 380 5.08 30.66 2.77
CA ARG A 380 5.80 29.40 2.59
C ARG A 380 6.21 28.68 3.88
N TYR A 381 6.50 29.40 4.97
CA TYR A 381 6.72 28.76 6.27
C TYR A 381 5.43 28.10 6.81
N ASP A 382 4.30 28.78 6.65
CA ASP A 382 2.99 28.22 7.01
C ASP A 382 2.65 27.00 6.12
N MET A 383 3.06 27.03 4.85
CA MET A 383 2.98 25.86 3.97
C MET A 383 3.82 24.69 4.49
N MET A 384 5.11 24.90 4.79
CA MET A 384 5.99 23.87 5.33
C MET A 384 5.42 23.29 6.63
N ARG A 385 4.93 24.15 7.53
CA ARG A 385 4.25 23.75 8.76
C ARG A 385 3.05 22.85 8.46
N LYS A 386 2.15 23.26 7.56
CA LYS A 386 0.99 22.45 7.14
C LYS A 386 1.39 21.12 6.51
N THR A 387 2.45 21.10 5.69
CA THR A 387 2.98 19.87 5.11
C THR A 387 3.52 18.93 6.18
N VAL A 388 4.33 19.43 7.13
CA VAL A 388 4.88 18.62 8.24
C VAL A 388 3.76 18.05 9.10
N LEU A 389 2.73 18.86 9.42
CA LEU A 389 1.55 18.41 10.15
C LEU A 389 0.81 17.28 9.40
N LYS A 390 0.63 17.42 8.08
CA LYS A 390 -0.04 16.39 7.27
C LYS A 390 0.80 15.11 7.14
N ILE A 391 2.12 15.24 6.99
CA ILE A 391 3.04 14.09 7.03
C ILE A 391 2.94 13.38 8.39
N SER A 392 2.84 14.12 9.50
CA SER A 392 2.62 13.54 10.82
C SER A 392 1.33 12.73 10.89
N ASP A 393 0.20 13.25 10.36
CA ASP A 393 -1.07 12.51 10.34
C ASP A 393 -0.93 11.19 9.56
N VAL A 394 -0.26 11.25 8.41
CA VAL A 394 0.00 10.07 7.56
C VAL A 394 0.89 9.04 8.28
N CYS A 395 2.01 9.47 8.87
CA CYS A 395 2.97 8.57 9.52
C CYS A 395 2.42 7.94 10.81
N THR A 396 1.49 8.62 11.50
CA THR A 396 0.91 8.17 12.78
C THR A 396 -0.40 7.40 12.62
N GLY A 397 -0.97 7.30 11.42
CA GLY A 397 -2.26 6.62 11.20
C GLY A 397 -2.31 5.18 11.74
N PHE A 398 -1.24 4.39 11.53
CA PHE A 398 -1.15 3.00 11.99
C PHE A 398 -0.15 2.78 13.14
N ARG A 399 0.37 3.86 13.73
CA ARG A 399 1.45 3.80 14.71
C ARG A 399 1.14 4.62 15.96
N ASP A 400 1.67 4.17 17.09
CA ASP A 400 1.58 4.92 18.35
C ASP A 400 2.75 5.90 18.48
N GLU A 401 3.90 5.59 17.89
CA GLU A 401 5.08 6.46 17.92
C GLU A 401 4.95 7.58 16.88
N GLY A 402 5.43 8.76 17.26
CA GLY A 402 5.33 9.97 16.45
C GLY A 402 6.47 10.16 15.45
N ILE A 403 6.54 11.36 14.90
CA ILE A 403 7.62 11.77 14.00
C ILE A 403 8.70 12.55 14.76
N SER A 404 9.92 12.56 14.24
CA SER A 404 10.97 13.46 14.73
C SER A 404 11.16 14.61 13.77
N VAL A 405 11.40 15.82 14.28
CA VAL A 405 11.60 17.01 13.45
C VAL A 405 12.85 17.76 13.90
N LYS A 406 13.73 18.05 12.94
CA LYS A 406 14.94 18.85 13.13
C LYS A 406 14.89 20.04 12.19
N PHE A 407 15.58 21.12 12.57
CA PHE A 407 15.64 22.35 11.79
C PHE A 407 17.09 22.74 11.57
N LEU A 408 17.42 23.21 10.37
CA LEU A 408 18.82 23.52 10.02
C LEU A 408 19.50 24.48 11.02
N ASN A 409 18.80 25.54 11.42
CA ASN A 409 19.39 26.63 12.19
C ASN A 409 18.80 26.86 13.59
N PHE A 410 18.03 25.91 14.11
CA PHE A 410 17.49 26.00 15.47
C PHE A 410 18.23 25.03 16.41
N LYS A 411 18.77 25.49 17.53
CA LYS A 411 19.55 24.61 18.45
C LYS A 411 18.70 23.89 19.50
N GLY A 412 17.45 24.31 19.71
CA GLY A 412 16.56 23.79 20.75
C GLY A 412 15.78 22.54 20.35
N ASP A 413 16.09 21.91 19.21
CA ASP A 413 15.35 20.75 18.67
C ASP A 413 15.88 19.39 19.16
N GLY A 414 16.80 19.36 20.13
CA GLY A 414 17.36 18.12 20.68
C GLY A 414 16.28 17.13 21.14
N GLY A 415 15.22 17.63 21.79
CA GLY A 415 14.10 16.84 22.29
C GLY A 415 12.91 16.68 21.33
N TYR A 416 13.00 17.16 20.09
CA TYR A 416 11.90 17.07 19.12
C TYR A 416 11.91 15.72 18.39
N ASN A 417 11.82 14.64 19.16
CA ASN A 417 11.81 13.26 18.67
C ASN A 417 10.50 12.57 19.06
N GLU A 418 9.99 11.69 18.19
CA GLU A 418 8.81 10.85 18.44
C GLU A 418 7.55 11.63 18.89
N ILE A 419 7.34 12.84 18.36
CA ILE A 419 6.19 13.69 18.67
C ILE A 419 4.95 13.12 17.96
N ASN A 420 4.00 12.58 18.72
CA ASN A 420 2.73 12.04 18.23
C ASN A 420 1.53 12.98 18.44
N ASP A 421 1.65 13.97 19.33
CA ASP A 421 0.60 14.96 19.54
C ASP A 421 0.71 16.09 18.49
N ARG A 422 -0.35 16.21 17.68
CA ARG A 422 -0.44 17.21 16.60
C ARG A 422 -0.32 18.65 17.11
N LYS A 423 -0.89 18.98 18.27
CA LYS A 423 -0.83 20.35 18.83
C LYS A 423 0.58 20.67 19.31
N ARG A 424 1.26 19.71 19.94
CA ARG A 424 2.65 19.83 20.36
C ARG A 424 3.56 19.99 19.14
N LEU A 425 3.35 19.18 18.10
CA LEU A 425 4.08 19.31 16.84
C LEU A 425 3.89 20.71 16.24
N ASP A 426 2.65 21.19 16.24
CA ASP A 426 2.31 22.52 15.73
C ASP A 426 3.00 23.65 16.51
N GLN A 427 3.04 23.53 17.84
CA GLN A 427 3.75 24.46 18.73
C GLN A 427 5.25 24.46 18.47
N VAL A 428 5.89 23.28 18.47
CA VAL A 428 7.35 23.22 18.31
C VAL A 428 7.80 23.75 16.95
N ILE A 429 6.98 23.59 15.90
CA ILE A 429 7.25 24.22 14.60
C ILE A 429 7.08 25.73 14.74
N SER A 430 5.96 26.20 15.27
CA SER A 430 5.64 27.64 15.38
C SER A 430 6.67 28.46 16.17
N ASP A 431 7.34 27.84 17.15
CA ASP A 431 8.35 28.48 17.99
C ASP A 431 9.69 28.74 17.26
N VAL A 432 9.92 28.08 16.12
CA VAL A 432 11.18 28.19 15.39
C VAL A 432 11.23 29.49 14.60
N LYS A 433 12.29 30.26 14.83
CA LYS A 433 12.66 31.44 14.03
C LYS A 433 13.87 31.09 13.18
N PRO A 434 13.66 30.48 12.00
CA PRO A 434 14.77 30.03 11.16
C PRO A 434 15.54 31.25 10.62
N LYS A 435 16.85 31.25 10.87
CA LYS A 435 17.82 32.25 10.38
C LYS A 435 19.18 31.59 10.21
N GLY A 436 19.86 31.82 9.09
CA GLY A 436 21.23 31.33 8.90
C GLY A 436 21.44 30.67 7.54
N GLY A 437 22.64 30.16 7.32
CA GLY A 437 23.01 29.44 6.10
C GLY A 437 22.40 28.04 6.03
N THR A 438 22.33 27.52 4.81
CA THR A 438 21.78 26.20 4.48
C THR A 438 22.90 25.15 4.54
N ARG A 439 23.27 24.69 5.74
CA ARG A 439 24.26 23.61 5.91
C ARG A 439 23.57 22.25 5.97
N LEU A 440 23.03 21.78 4.85
CA LEU A 440 22.27 20.54 4.73
C LEU A 440 23.08 19.32 5.18
N GLY A 441 24.30 19.16 4.67
CA GLY A 441 25.10 17.96 4.90
C GLY A 441 25.60 17.85 6.33
N THR A 442 26.24 18.90 6.84
CA THR A 442 26.74 18.92 8.23
C THR A 442 25.59 18.77 9.23
N VAL A 443 24.47 19.47 9.05
CA VAL A 443 23.35 19.39 10.00
C VAL A 443 22.63 18.04 9.92
N LEU A 444 22.49 17.46 8.73
CA LEU A 444 21.98 16.10 8.58
C LEU A 444 22.82 15.11 9.40
N ARG A 445 24.15 15.22 9.33
CA ARG A 445 25.07 14.39 10.13
C ARG A 445 24.84 14.60 11.62
N ASP A 446 24.97 15.84 12.08
CA ASP A 446 25.02 16.17 13.51
C ASP A 446 23.70 15.93 14.24
N LYS A 447 22.56 16.11 13.57
CA LYS A 447 21.24 16.07 14.21
C LYS A 447 20.42 14.81 13.96
N ILE A 448 20.73 14.08 12.90
CA ILE A 448 19.92 12.93 12.47
C ILE A 448 20.79 11.70 12.31
N VAL A 449 21.73 11.70 11.35
CA VAL A 449 22.48 10.48 11.01
C VAL A 449 23.26 9.97 12.21
N GLU A 450 24.05 10.81 12.89
CA GLU A 450 24.84 10.33 14.03
C GLU A 450 23.96 9.95 15.23
N PRO A 451 23.12 10.84 15.81
CA PRO A 451 22.42 10.53 17.06
C PRO A 451 21.18 9.63 16.90
N LEU A 452 20.48 9.68 15.75
CA LEU A 452 19.20 8.97 15.58
C LEU A 452 19.33 7.67 14.77
N ILE A 453 20.41 7.50 14.01
CA ILE A 453 20.62 6.33 13.16
C ILE A 453 21.86 5.56 13.60
N ILE A 454 23.05 6.12 13.43
CA ILE A 454 24.33 5.43 13.61
C ILE A 454 24.60 5.09 15.07
N GLN A 455 24.42 6.04 15.99
CA GLN A 455 24.59 5.79 17.41
C GLN A 455 23.60 4.72 17.91
N LYS A 456 22.32 4.85 17.54
CA LYS A 456 21.31 3.83 17.87
C LYS A 456 21.64 2.46 17.27
N ALA A 457 22.18 2.42 16.05
CA ALA A 457 22.60 1.19 15.39
C ALA A 457 23.77 0.53 16.15
N LYS A 458 24.81 1.31 16.50
CA LYS A 458 25.96 0.86 17.31
C LYS A 458 25.53 0.31 18.67
N GLU A 459 24.55 0.95 19.30
CA GLU A 459 23.97 0.54 20.59
C GLU A 459 22.95 -0.60 20.46
N LYS A 460 22.68 -1.10 19.25
CA LYS A 460 21.62 -2.08 18.95
C LYS A 460 20.22 -1.64 19.45
N SER A 461 20.01 -0.34 19.59
CA SER A 461 18.78 0.30 20.03
C SER A 461 17.93 0.84 18.87
N LEU A 462 18.42 0.76 17.62
CA LEU A 462 17.69 1.10 16.40
C LEU A 462 16.68 -0.01 16.06
N LYS A 463 15.42 0.19 16.48
CA LYS A 463 14.37 -0.83 16.40
C LYS A 463 13.69 -0.94 15.03
N ARG A 464 13.78 0.09 14.19
CA ARG A 464 13.14 0.17 12.87
C ARG A 464 14.04 0.92 11.90
N PRO A 465 13.88 0.70 10.59
CA PRO A 465 14.55 1.54 9.60
C PRO A 465 14.04 2.97 9.69
N VAL A 466 14.87 3.93 9.29
CA VAL A 466 14.58 5.36 9.39
C VAL A 466 14.35 5.94 8.00
N PHE A 467 13.24 6.64 7.81
CA PHE A 467 12.98 7.43 6.61
C PHE A 467 13.25 8.91 6.91
N VAL A 468 14.26 9.46 6.26
CA VAL A 468 14.68 10.85 6.43
C VAL A 468 14.18 11.67 5.23
N THR A 469 13.32 12.65 5.48
CA THR A 469 12.86 13.59 4.44
C THR A 469 13.35 14.99 4.74
N ILE A 470 14.09 15.57 3.79
CA ILE A 470 14.65 16.91 3.87
C ILE A 470 13.76 17.85 3.07
N ILE A 471 13.17 18.85 3.72
CA ILE A 471 12.36 19.88 3.04
C ILE A 471 13.17 21.17 3.02
N THR A 472 13.62 21.61 1.85
CA THR A 472 14.49 22.80 1.71
C THR A 472 14.03 23.73 0.59
N ASP A 473 14.37 25.02 0.71
CA ASP A 473 14.16 26.04 -0.32
C ASP A 473 15.46 26.52 -0.98
N GLY A 474 16.60 25.98 -0.53
CA GLY A 474 17.93 26.43 -0.92
C GLY A 474 18.93 25.29 -1.14
N GLU A 475 20.03 25.65 -1.80
CA GLU A 475 21.22 24.83 -1.97
C GLU A 475 22.17 24.96 -0.75
N PRO A 476 23.16 24.06 -0.59
CA PRO A 476 24.19 24.17 0.43
C PRO A 476 24.90 25.53 0.43
N SER A 477 25.10 26.09 1.62
CA SER A 477 25.89 27.32 1.82
C SER A 477 26.62 27.27 3.16
N ASN A 478 27.83 27.85 3.19
CA ASN A 478 28.75 27.76 4.35
C ASN A 478 29.12 26.31 4.73
N GLU A 479 29.12 25.41 3.75
CA GLU A 479 29.65 24.05 3.79
C GLU A 479 30.12 23.65 2.38
N ASP A 480 30.83 22.52 2.27
CA ASP A 480 31.16 21.94 0.97
C ASP A 480 29.89 21.48 0.24
N ARG A 481 29.78 21.75 -1.06
CA ARG A 481 28.60 21.43 -1.87
C ARG A 481 28.30 19.91 -1.89
N GLY A 482 29.34 19.08 -1.83
CA GLY A 482 29.26 17.62 -1.79
C GLY A 482 29.02 17.03 -0.40
N GLN A 483 29.02 17.84 0.67
CA GLN A 483 28.91 17.36 2.05
C GLN A 483 27.63 16.55 2.32
N LEU A 484 26.51 16.92 1.69
CA LEU A 484 25.25 16.18 1.82
C LEU A 484 25.36 14.77 1.22
N GLY A 485 25.84 14.66 -0.02
CA GLY A 485 26.05 13.37 -0.67
C GLY A 485 27.07 12.50 0.07
N GLN A 486 28.14 13.10 0.61
CA GLN A 486 29.10 12.40 1.46
C GLN A 486 28.42 11.85 2.73
N THR A 487 27.62 12.65 3.41
CA THR A 487 26.91 12.26 4.64
C THR A 487 25.94 11.09 4.40
N ILE A 488 25.21 11.10 3.28
CA ILE A 488 24.32 10.00 2.88
C ILE A 488 25.12 8.73 2.62
N ARG A 489 26.20 8.80 1.81
CA ARG A 489 27.05 7.63 1.53
C ARG A 489 27.71 7.06 2.79
N ASP A 490 28.19 7.93 3.68
CA ASP A 490 28.79 7.50 4.94
C ASP A 490 27.76 6.76 5.80
N CYS A 491 26.55 7.31 5.94
CA CYS A 491 25.48 6.63 6.67
C CYS A 491 25.22 5.22 6.15
N LYS A 492 25.14 5.05 4.82
CA LYS A 492 24.91 3.74 4.18
C LYS A 492 26.04 2.76 4.46
N ARG A 493 27.28 3.18 4.23
CA ARG A 493 28.47 2.33 4.45
C ARG A 493 28.64 1.94 5.91
N GLU A 494 28.35 2.85 6.84
CA GLU A 494 28.39 2.56 8.26
C GLU A 494 27.31 1.52 8.64
N LEU A 495 26.09 1.63 8.09
CA LEU A 495 25.02 0.64 8.33
C LEU A 495 25.29 -0.73 7.69
N ASP A 496 26.03 -0.79 6.58
CA ASP A 496 26.39 -2.05 5.91
C ASP A 496 27.27 -2.97 6.75
N VAL A 497 27.98 -2.45 7.75
CA VAL A 497 28.90 -3.24 8.60
C VAL A 497 28.38 -3.43 10.03
N LEU A 498 27.26 -2.80 10.40
CA LEU A 498 26.70 -2.89 11.75
C LEU A 498 25.68 -4.02 11.86
N GLU A 499 25.79 -4.81 12.92
CA GLU A 499 24.83 -5.87 13.24
C GLU A 499 23.51 -5.32 13.78
N GLY A 500 22.40 -5.83 13.25
CA GLY A 500 21.07 -5.48 13.71
C GLY A 500 20.64 -6.15 15.01
N PRO A 501 19.42 -5.84 15.50
CA PRO A 501 18.84 -6.49 16.68
C PRO A 501 18.39 -7.93 16.41
N GLY A 502 18.21 -8.33 15.14
CA GLY A 502 18.03 -9.71 14.71
C GLY A 502 19.31 -10.34 14.14
N GLU A 503 19.22 -11.54 13.59
CA GLU A 503 20.34 -12.13 12.84
C GLU A 503 20.55 -11.39 11.51
N GLY A 504 21.70 -10.74 11.35
CA GLY A 504 22.12 -10.06 10.11
C GLY A 504 22.63 -8.64 10.31
N LEU A 505 23.16 -8.05 9.24
CA LEU A 505 23.60 -6.65 9.20
C LEU A 505 22.40 -5.73 8.90
N TYR A 506 22.42 -4.49 9.40
CA TYR A 506 21.37 -3.51 9.10
C TYR A 506 21.26 -3.24 7.60
N GLY A 507 22.39 -3.04 6.93
CA GLY A 507 22.46 -2.74 5.50
C GLY A 507 22.03 -1.31 5.16
N GLY A 508 22.40 -0.83 3.97
CA GLY A 508 22.07 0.52 3.50
C GLY A 508 20.58 0.85 3.52
N SER A 509 19.69 -0.12 3.29
CA SER A 509 18.23 0.07 3.33
C SER A 509 17.67 0.43 4.71
N ALA A 510 18.48 0.31 5.78
CA ALA A 510 18.10 0.70 7.13
C ALA A 510 17.85 2.21 7.29
N ALA A 511 18.34 3.04 6.37
CA ALA A 511 18.02 4.46 6.31
C ALA A 511 17.65 4.85 4.88
N ALA A 512 16.46 5.38 4.62
CA ALA A 512 16.07 5.89 3.30
C ALA A 512 16.05 7.42 3.30
N PHE A 513 16.50 8.05 2.21
CA PHE A 513 16.63 9.51 2.12
C PHE A 513 15.77 10.09 1.01
N GLN A 514 15.06 11.17 1.32
CA GLN A 514 14.29 11.97 0.38
C GLN A 514 14.66 13.46 0.51
N ILE A 515 14.68 14.18 -0.62
CA ILE A 515 14.81 15.63 -0.67
C ILE A 515 13.62 16.22 -1.41
N SER A 516 12.91 17.13 -0.75
CA SER A 516 11.77 17.86 -1.29
C SER A 516 12.02 19.37 -1.32
N LEU A 517 11.68 19.99 -2.45
CA LEU A 517 11.85 21.43 -2.66
C LEU A 517 10.59 22.23 -2.34
N VAL A 518 10.79 23.42 -1.78
CA VAL A 518 9.79 24.47 -1.62
C VAL A 518 10.33 25.78 -2.19
N GLY A 519 9.49 26.60 -2.81
CA GLY A 519 9.89 27.94 -3.25
C GLY A 519 10.62 27.96 -4.60
N ASN A 520 10.95 29.14 -5.09
CA ASN A 520 11.26 29.40 -6.50
C ASN A 520 12.76 29.40 -6.85
N SER A 521 13.64 29.08 -5.91
CA SER A 521 15.10 29.12 -6.11
C SER A 521 15.55 28.22 -7.27
N SER A 522 16.14 28.83 -8.30
CA SER A 522 16.76 28.12 -9.43
C SER A 522 17.97 27.31 -8.97
N ASN A 523 18.74 27.84 -8.03
CA ASN A 523 19.94 27.18 -7.50
C ASN A 523 19.58 25.91 -6.73
N ALA A 524 18.52 25.94 -5.92
CA ALA A 524 18.03 24.76 -5.21
C ALA A 524 17.58 23.67 -6.20
N ARG A 525 16.93 24.05 -7.30
CA ARG A 525 16.55 23.10 -8.37
C ARG A 525 17.76 22.51 -9.08
N SER A 526 18.76 23.35 -9.42
CA SER A 526 20.01 22.87 -10.02
C SER A 526 20.70 21.87 -9.10
N TYR A 527 20.81 22.20 -7.82
CA TYR A 527 21.45 21.33 -6.85
C TYR A 527 20.76 19.97 -6.69
N VAL A 528 19.42 19.95 -6.58
CA VAL A 528 18.67 18.68 -6.48
C VAL A 528 18.81 17.85 -7.76
N LYS A 529 18.84 18.50 -8.93
CA LYS A 529 19.09 17.83 -10.21
C LYS A 529 20.50 17.25 -10.28
N GLU A 530 21.51 17.99 -9.81
CA GLU A 530 22.89 17.49 -9.71
C GLU A 530 22.97 16.23 -8.83
N LEU A 531 22.26 16.19 -7.70
CA LEU A 531 22.21 15.00 -6.84
C LEU A 531 21.50 13.81 -7.49
N GLU A 532 20.43 14.06 -8.24
CA GLU A 532 19.66 13.03 -8.96
C GLU A 532 20.49 12.41 -10.10
N GLU A 533 21.28 13.22 -10.81
CA GLU A 533 22.12 12.80 -11.94
C GLU A 533 23.47 12.21 -11.52
N ASP A 534 23.90 12.40 -10.27
CA ASP A 534 25.15 11.84 -9.75
C ASP A 534 25.08 10.31 -9.65
N PRO A 535 25.96 9.54 -10.34
CA PRO A 535 25.89 8.07 -10.35
C PRO A 535 26.10 7.40 -8.99
N GLN A 536 26.75 8.08 -8.04
CA GLN A 536 27.04 7.57 -6.71
C GLN A 536 25.99 8.00 -5.67
N ILE A 537 25.25 9.08 -5.92
CA ILE A 537 24.26 9.64 -4.99
C ILE A 537 22.83 9.43 -5.45
N GLY A 538 22.53 9.59 -6.74
CA GLY A 538 21.20 9.45 -7.32
C GLY A 538 20.51 8.14 -6.91
N PRO A 539 21.19 6.97 -6.90
CA PRO A 539 20.59 5.72 -6.41
C PRO A 539 20.31 5.68 -4.90
N LEU A 540 20.84 6.61 -4.10
CA LEU A 540 20.76 6.61 -2.63
C LEU A 540 19.82 7.68 -2.05
N VAL A 541 19.27 8.57 -2.89
CA VAL A 541 18.38 9.64 -2.45
C VAL A 541 17.27 9.89 -3.45
N TYR A 542 16.04 9.93 -2.95
CA TYR A 542 14.87 10.26 -3.76
C TYR A 542 14.69 11.78 -3.84
N CYS A 543 14.84 12.33 -5.03
CA CYS A 543 14.63 13.75 -5.31
C CYS A 543 13.22 13.99 -5.86
N THR A 544 12.44 14.88 -5.23
CA THR A 544 11.09 15.18 -5.73
C THR A 544 11.15 16.00 -7.01
N LYS A 545 10.44 15.56 -8.06
CA LYS A 545 10.35 16.28 -9.33
C LYS A 545 9.57 17.60 -9.24
N GLU A 546 8.54 17.62 -8.40
CA GLU A 546 7.64 18.77 -8.25
C GLU A 546 7.86 19.46 -6.90
N ARG A 547 7.67 20.79 -6.89
CA ARG A 547 7.79 21.58 -5.67
C ARG A 547 6.54 21.46 -4.81
N LEU A 548 6.72 21.27 -3.51
CA LEU A 548 5.61 21.08 -2.56
C LEU A 548 4.61 22.25 -2.56
N ASP A 549 5.10 23.50 -2.68
CA ASP A 549 4.25 24.69 -2.75
C ASP A 549 3.38 24.74 -4.00
N VAL A 550 3.92 24.33 -5.15
CA VAL A 550 3.20 24.29 -6.43
C VAL A 550 2.14 23.21 -6.42
N VAL A 551 2.51 22.00 -5.98
CA VAL A 551 1.59 20.87 -5.91
C VAL A 551 0.42 21.21 -5.00
N ARG A 552 0.72 21.74 -3.80
CA ARG A 552 -0.32 22.14 -2.86
C ARG A 552 -1.24 23.22 -3.42
N SER A 553 -0.72 24.19 -4.17
CA SER A 553 -1.56 25.24 -4.77
C SER A 553 -2.57 24.74 -5.81
N LYS A 554 -2.34 23.54 -6.36
CA LYS A 554 -3.16 22.95 -7.43
C LYS A 554 -4.13 21.86 -6.94
N MET A 555 -4.00 21.43 -5.69
CA MET A 555 -4.72 20.27 -5.16
C MET A 555 -5.64 20.65 -4.00
N THR A 556 -6.78 19.97 -3.91
CA THR A 556 -7.60 19.97 -2.70
C THR A 556 -6.87 19.27 -1.54
N ASP A 557 -7.38 19.42 -0.32
CA ASP A 557 -6.74 18.82 0.85
C ASP A 557 -6.66 17.28 0.82
N PRO A 558 -7.74 16.55 0.44
CA PRO A 558 -7.70 15.11 0.14
C PRO A 558 -6.66 14.72 -0.90
N GLN A 559 -6.64 15.41 -2.05
CA GLN A 559 -5.73 15.11 -3.15
C GLN A 559 -4.27 15.31 -2.75
N TYR A 560 -3.98 16.38 -2.02
CA TYR A 560 -2.64 16.64 -1.51
C TYR A 560 -2.21 15.59 -0.49
N THR A 561 -3.13 15.10 0.35
CA THR A 561 -2.86 14.03 1.31
C THR A 561 -2.52 12.72 0.60
N SER A 562 -3.32 12.32 -0.39
CA SER A 562 -3.02 11.14 -1.22
C SER A 562 -1.69 11.28 -1.95
N TRP A 563 -1.40 12.45 -2.52
CA TRP A 563 -0.13 12.71 -3.17
C TRP A 563 1.06 12.62 -2.19
N LEU A 564 0.92 13.12 -0.96
CA LEU A 564 1.95 12.98 0.08
C LEU A 564 2.17 11.51 0.47
N ILE A 565 1.12 10.69 0.57
CA ILE A 565 1.27 9.26 0.84
C ILE A 565 2.12 8.61 -0.26
N GLN A 566 1.79 8.87 -1.52
CA GLN A 566 2.54 8.35 -2.67
C GLN A 566 3.98 8.87 -2.71
N LEU A 567 4.19 10.14 -2.35
CA LEU A 567 5.52 10.74 -2.29
C LEU A 567 6.40 10.04 -1.27
N LEU A 568 5.92 9.88 -0.03
CA LEU A 568 6.67 9.24 1.05
C LEU A 568 6.92 7.77 0.73
N ALA A 569 5.93 7.07 0.20
CA ALA A 569 6.06 5.68 -0.25
C ALA A 569 7.07 5.54 -1.39
N GLY A 570 7.07 6.46 -2.36
CA GLY A 570 8.05 6.52 -3.44
C GLY A 570 9.47 6.77 -2.93
N GLY A 571 9.64 7.67 -1.94
CA GLY A 571 10.91 7.91 -1.28
C GLY A 571 11.46 6.68 -0.55
N ILE A 572 10.59 5.89 0.08
CA ILE A 572 10.95 4.61 0.69
C ILE A 572 11.32 3.56 -0.38
N ASP A 573 10.64 3.57 -1.53
CA ASP A 573 10.80 2.56 -2.59
C ASP A 573 11.95 2.81 -3.56
N HIS A 574 12.53 4.01 -3.55
CA HIS A 574 13.57 4.44 -4.50
C HIS A 574 14.77 3.48 -4.61
N GLU A 575 15.14 2.85 -3.49
CA GLU A 575 16.25 1.89 -3.40
C GLU A 575 15.88 0.42 -3.59
#